data_AF-A0A924WIN1-F1
#
_entry.id   AF-A0A924WIN1-F1
#
_cell.length_a   1.000
_cell.length_b   1.000
_cell.length_c   1.000
_cell.angle_alpha   90.00
_cell.angle_beta   90.00
_cell.angle_gamma   90.00
#
_symmetry.space_group_name_H-M   'P 1'
#
loop_
_entity.id
_entity.type
_entity.pdbx_description
1 polymer ?
#
loop_
_entity_poly.entity_id
_entity_poly.type
_entity_poly.pdbx_seq_one_letter_code
_entity_poly.pdbx_strand_id
1 'polypeptide(L)'
;MKSTALTFLLSIFSFFLAAQTNPDTTIYNIADAMPYPMLKNCMTERHPGWNGSADSIRRCAESQLFSILAANIRYPEDARTKNLQGSVVISCIIEPTNGRMSNLQILKDIGGGCGAEALRVLHALDEAGLRWMPGFLATKPVRVRQALPIRFRLQEALPYYISSEGDTIYTDIDKAADFKGGLDSLVKFLVNRLEYPAAWEDSCKTGVIEMATIIKTDGSLKVSNQLDFSNLGMDFQFEALRLARRSAGLWIPAENQGKPVATTLPLRVVFKSEVGRCATANANFDRAMILADEGATLLEQEKTEEAIKKWNEALAIQPDNCELLYYRGTALMNQKQLEQACKDYNRVKQILGITWFEEIRRLVCGF
;
A
#
# COMPACT_ATOMS: atom_id res chain seq x y z
N MET A 1 50.87 -93.49 -26.66
CA MET A 1 49.46 -93.47 -27.10
C MET A 1 48.71 -92.38 -26.33
N LYS A 2 48.21 -91.40 -27.09
CA LYS A 2 47.11 -90.44 -26.83
C LYS A 2 47.11 -89.51 -25.60
N SER A 3 46.95 -88.22 -25.96
CA SER A 3 46.12 -87.19 -25.29
C SER A 3 46.70 -86.56 -24.02
N THR A 4 46.76 -85.23 -23.85
CA THR A 4 45.68 -84.27 -24.12
C THR A 4 46.28 -82.86 -24.22
N ALA A 5 45.99 -82.12 -25.30
CA ALA A 5 46.39 -80.72 -25.46
C ALA A 5 45.26 -79.81 -24.92
N LEU A 6 45.57 -79.04 -23.88
CA LEU A 6 44.65 -78.10 -23.24
C LEU A 6 44.83 -76.72 -23.92
N THR A 7 43.85 -76.29 -24.70
CA THR A 7 43.78 -74.97 -25.34
C THR A 7 43.14 -73.98 -24.37
N PHE A 8 43.89 -72.96 -23.95
CA PHE A 8 43.39 -71.89 -23.08
C PHE A 8 42.95 -70.70 -23.96
N LEU A 9 41.64 -70.40 -23.95
CA LEU A 9 41.03 -69.23 -24.56
C LEU A 9 41.26 -68.00 -23.66
N LEU A 10 42.08 -67.05 -24.10
CA LEU A 10 42.18 -65.72 -23.46
C LEU A 10 41.03 -64.82 -23.96
N SER A 11 40.04 -64.61 -23.09
CA SER A 11 39.02 -63.57 -23.24
C SER A 11 39.61 -62.22 -22.82
N ILE A 12 39.83 -61.32 -23.79
CA ILE A 12 40.21 -59.92 -23.53
C ILE A 12 38.95 -59.16 -23.11
N PHE A 13 38.81 -58.87 -21.82
CA PHE A 13 37.77 -58.00 -21.29
C PHE A 13 38.29 -56.55 -21.32
N SER A 14 37.86 -55.76 -22.30
CA SER A 14 38.19 -54.34 -22.37
C SER A 14 37.40 -53.56 -21.31
N PHE A 15 38.07 -53.20 -20.21
CA PHE A 15 37.54 -52.25 -19.23
C PHE A 15 37.59 -50.84 -19.82
N PHE A 16 36.42 -50.28 -20.17
CA PHE A 16 36.28 -48.83 -20.34
C PHE A 16 36.34 -48.17 -18.95
N LEU A 17 37.46 -47.50 -18.65
CA LEU A 17 37.51 -46.54 -17.55
C LEU A 17 36.68 -45.31 -17.94
N ALA A 18 35.47 -45.19 -17.39
CA ALA A 18 34.80 -43.90 -17.32
C ALA A 18 35.53 -43.05 -16.27
N ALA A 19 36.21 -42.00 -16.70
CA ALA A 19 36.78 -41.01 -15.79
C ALA A 19 35.65 -40.34 -15.00
N GLN A 20 35.61 -40.57 -13.68
CA GLN A 20 34.75 -39.79 -12.78
C GLN A 20 35.29 -38.36 -12.73
N THR A 21 34.65 -37.45 -13.45
CA THR A 21 34.86 -36.01 -13.26
C THR A 21 34.21 -35.61 -11.94
N ASN A 22 35.01 -35.39 -10.90
CA ASN A 22 34.50 -34.74 -9.68
C ASN A 22 33.96 -33.35 -10.07
N PRO A 23 32.70 -33.01 -9.74
CA PRO A 23 32.18 -31.70 -10.03
C PRO A 23 32.99 -30.66 -9.23
N ASP A 24 33.56 -29.69 -9.93
CA ASP A 24 34.29 -28.59 -9.29
C ASP A 24 33.34 -27.83 -8.37
N THR A 25 33.64 -27.82 -7.06
CA THR A 25 32.86 -27.14 -6.01
C THR A 25 33.45 -25.80 -5.61
N THR A 26 34.52 -25.36 -6.27
CA THR A 26 35.23 -24.11 -5.96
C THR A 26 34.33 -22.91 -6.22
N ILE A 27 34.29 -21.99 -5.25
CA ILE A 27 33.55 -20.72 -5.36
C ILE A 27 34.58 -19.60 -5.53
N TYR A 28 34.51 -18.91 -6.67
CA TYR A 28 35.43 -17.83 -7.02
C TYR A 28 34.83 -16.47 -6.64
N ASN A 29 35.66 -15.53 -6.19
CA ASN A 29 35.25 -14.14 -5.96
C ASN A 29 35.50 -13.24 -7.18
N ILE A 30 36.44 -13.64 -8.05
CA ILE A 30 36.82 -12.95 -9.28
C ILE A 30 37.00 -14.02 -10.35
N ALA A 31 36.51 -13.76 -11.56
CA ALA A 31 36.63 -14.60 -12.74
C ALA A 31 37.00 -13.72 -13.95
N ASP A 32 37.47 -14.34 -15.04
CA ASP A 32 37.81 -13.62 -16.27
C ASP A 32 36.59 -12.91 -16.86
N ALA A 33 35.41 -13.55 -16.73
CA ALA A 33 34.11 -12.93 -16.98
C ALA A 33 33.21 -13.09 -15.75
N MET A 34 32.68 -11.98 -15.25
CA MET A 34 31.76 -11.97 -14.12
C MET A 34 30.32 -12.32 -14.55
N PRO A 35 29.55 -12.99 -13.67
CA PRO A 35 28.16 -13.32 -13.96
C PRO A 35 27.28 -12.06 -14.07
N TYR A 36 26.20 -12.15 -14.84
CA TYR A 36 25.20 -11.08 -14.97
C TYR A 36 23.80 -11.65 -15.22
N PRO A 37 22.72 -10.95 -14.83
CA PRO A 37 21.37 -11.45 -15.02
C PRO A 37 20.97 -11.39 -16.50
N MET A 38 20.33 -12.45 -17.00
CA MET A 38 19.83 -12.52 -18.37
C MET A 38 18.51 -11.76 -18.49
N LEU A 39 18.60 -10.49 -18.91
CA LEU A 39 17.44 -9.62 -19.13
C LEU A 39 17.25 -9.35 -20.62
N LYS A 40 16.04 -9.58 -21.13
CA LYS A 40 15.70 -9.44 -22.57
C LYS A 40 16.06 -8.07 -23.14
N ASN A 41 15.98 -7.02 -22.34
CA ASN A 41 16.28 -5.64 -22.76
C ASN A 41 17.78 -5.36 -22.94
N CYS A 42 18.65 -6.26 -22.50
CA CYS A 42 20.12 -6.14 -22.60
C CYS A 42 20.72 -7.12 -23.61
N MET A 43 19.90 -7.83 -24.40
CA MET A 43 20.39 -8.73 -25.45
C MET A 43 20.96 -7.94 -26.63
N THR A 44 22.03 -8.46 -27.24
CA THR A 44 22.78 -7.81 -28.34
C THR A 44 21.92 -7.49 -29.56
N GLU A 45 20.91 -8.31 -29.85
CA GLU A 45 19.94 -8.10 -30.94
C GLU A 45 19.22 -6.75 -30.85
N ARG A 46 19.02 -6.23 -29.63
CA ARG A 46 18.37 -4.94 -29.39
C ARG A 46 19.33 -3.76 -29.35
N HIS A 47 20.64 -4.03 -29.40
CA HIS A 47 21.70 -3.01 -29.33
C HIS A 47 22.82 -3.32 -30.34
N PRO A 48 22.58 -3.13 -31.65
CA PRO A 48 23.56 -3.46 -32.70
C PRO A 48 24.90 -2.74 -32.54
N GLY A 49 24.90 -1.55 -31.95
CA GLY A 49 26.10 -0.74 -31.71
C GLY A 49 27.01 -1.22 -30.57
N TRP A 50 26.63 -2.26 -29.82
CA TRP A 50 27.49 -2.80 -28.74
C TRP A 50 28.56 -3.77 -29.24
N ASN A 51 28.46 -4.24 -30.50
CA ASN A 51 29.40 -5.19 -31.10
C ASN A 51 29.67 -6.43 -30.21
N GLY A 52 28.68 -6.85 -29.41
CA GLY A 52 28.84 -7.99 -28.48
C GLY A 52 29.75 -7.74 -27.28
N SER A 53 30.05 -6.48 -26.93
CA SER A 53 30.86 -6.13 -25.75
C SER A 53 30.22 -6.67 -24.46
N ALA A 54 30.89 -7.65 -23.83
CA ALA A 54 30.46 -8.26 -22.58
C ALA A 54 30.27 -7.23 -21.45
N ASP A 55 31.12 -6.19 -21.42
CA ASP A 55 30.99 -5.10 -20.47
C ASP A 55 29.74 -4.25 -20.68
N SER A 56 29.34 -3.99 -21.93
CA SER A 56 28.13 -3.21 -22.22
C SER A 56 26.87 -3.98 -21.79
N ILE A 57 26.83 -5.28 -22.09
CA ILE A 57 25.75 -6.18 -21.68
C ILE A 57 25.67 -6.23 -20.16
N ARG A 58 26.81 -6.44 -19.47
CA ARG A 58 26.88 -6.51 -18.01
C ARG A 58 26.39 -5.21 -17.36
N ARG A 59 26.86 -4.05 -17.80
CA ARG A 59 26.41 -2.75 -17.26
C ARG A 59 24.91 -2.53 -17.44
N CYS A 60 24.36 -2.88 -18.60
CA CYS A 60 22.91 -2.84 -18.81
C CYS A 60 22.18 -3.77 -17.84
N ALA A 61 22.64 -5.03 -17.75
CA ALA A 61 22.02 -6.05 -16.93
C ALA A 61 22.04 -5.68 -15.43
N GLU A 62 23.15 -5.16 -14.94
CA GLU A 62 23.29 -4.62 -13.57
C GLU A 62 22.33 -3.45 -13.33
N SER A 63 22.31 -2.46 -14.23
CA SER A 63 21.42 -1.29 -14.10
C SER A 63 19.94 -1.67 -14.08
N GLN A 64 19.52 -2.55 -14.99
CA GLN A 64 18.14 -3.02 -15.09
C GLN A 64 17.75 -3.87 -13.87
N LEU A 65 18.65 -4.74 -13.39
CA LEU A 65 18.42 -5.49 -12.16
C LEU A 65 18.17 -4.55 -10.97
N PHE A 66 19.02 -3.53 -10.78
CA PHE A 66 18.83 -2.57 -9.69
C PHE A 66 17.53 -1.77 -9.83
N SER A 67 17.11 -1.44 -11.06
CA SER A 67 15.82 -0.80 -11.30
C SER A 67 14.64 -1.71 -10.91
N ILE A 68 14.69 -3.00 -11.28
CA ILE A 68 13.66 -3.99 -10.91
C ILE A 68 13.63 -4.17 -9.39
N LEU A 69 14.79 -4.28 -8.74
CA LEU A 69 14.89 -4.39 -7.28
C LEU A 69 14.25 -3.17 -6.61
N ALA A 70 14.62 -1.96 -7.03
CA ALA A 70 14.06 -0.72 -6.48
C ALA A 70 12.53 -0.63 -6.63
N ALA A 71 11.97 -1.09 -7.75
CA ALA A 71 10.53 -1.07 -8.00
C ALA A 71 9.73 -2.11 -7.17
N ASN A 72 10.38 -3.17 -6.68
CA ASN A 72 9.72 -4.27 -5.98
C ASN A 72 9.98 -4.31 -4.47
N ILE A 73 10.91 -3.47 -3.99
CA ILE A 73 11.22 -3.33 -2.56
C ILE A 73 10.14 -2.50 -1.87
N ARG A 74 9.63 -3.03 -0.75
CA ARG A 74 8.75 -2.33 0.17
C ARG A 74 9.57 -1.84 1.35
N TYR A 75 9.75 -0.54 1.47
CA TYR A 75 10.46 0.04 2.61
C TYR A 75 9.74 -0.30 3.93
N PRO A 76 10.35 -1.08 4.84
CA PRO A 76 9.69 -1.49 6.07
C PRO A 76 9.34 -0.29 6.97
N GLU A 77 8.17 -0.33 7.60
CA GLU A 77 7.71 0.77 8.47
C GLU A 77 8.65 1.03 9.66
N ASP A 78 9.23 0.00 10.27
CA ASP A 78 10.22 0.17 11.35
C ASP A 78 11.48 0.91 10.88
N ALA A 79 11.89 0.71 9.63
CA ALA A 79 13.00 1.45 9.04
C ALA A 79 12.62 2.89 8.67
N ARG A 80 11.36 3.14 8.28
CA ARG A 80 10.83 4.48 8.02
C ARG A 80 10.77 5.32 9.30
N THR A 81 10.15 4.80 10.36
CA THR A 81 9.98 5.53 11.63
C THR A 81 11.31 5.86 12.30
N LYS A 82 12.31 4.98 12.15
CA LYS A 82 13.69 5.17 12.66
C LYS A 82 14.61 5.94 11.71
N ASN A 83 14.09 6.42 10.57
CA ASN A 83 14.86 7.12 9.54
C ASN A 83 16.11 6.36 9.04
N LEU A 84 16.06 5.02 9.04
CA LEU A 84 17.21 4.19 8.66
C LEU A 84 17.36 4.23 7.14
N GLN A 85 18.49 4.69 6.63
CA GLN A 85 18.81 4.71 5.19
C GLN A 85 20.18 4.07 4.95
N GLY A 86 20.41 3.60 3.72
CA GLY A 86 21.73 3.14 3.30
C GLY A 86 21.67 1.99 2.30
N SER A 87 22.67 1.11 2.35
CA SER A 87 22.74 -0.06 1.47
C SER A 87 22.76 -1.33 2.28
N VAL A 88 21.82 -2.22 1.98
CA VAL A 88 21.87 -3.63 2.35
C VAL A 88 22.69 -4.34 1.29
N VAL A 89 23.64 -5.18 1.69
CA VAL A 89 24.46 -5.95 0.73
C VAL A 89 24.14 -7.42 0.92
N ILE A 90 23.62 -8.06 -0.14
CA ILE A 90 23.35 -9.49 -0.17
C ILE A 90 24.44 -10.20 -0.97
N SER A 91 25.03 -11.25 -0.43
CA SER A 91 25.88 -12.19 -1.16
C SER A 91 25.04 -13.36 -1.65
N CYS A 92 25.27 -13.79 -2.89
CA CYS A 92 24.76 -15.05 -3.42
C CYS A 92 25.84 -15.77 -4.24
N ILE A 93 25.63 -17.05 -4.50
CA ILE A 93 26.45 -17.85 -5.41
C ILE A 93 25.65 -18.02 -6.70
N ILE A 94 26.28 -17.74 -7.83
CA ILE A 94 25.70 -17.99 -9.15
C ILE A 94 26.10 -19.39 -9.61
N GLU A 95 25.11 -20.28 -9.76
CA GLU A 95 25.31 -21.66 -10.16
C GLU A 95 25.54 -21.78 -11.69
N PRO A 96 26.64 -22.40 -12.15
CA PRO A 96 26.96 -22.46 -13.57
C PRO A 96 26.02 -23.35 -14.40
N THR A 97 25.36 -24.31 -13.76
CA THR A 97 24.53 -25.32 -14.44
C THR A 97 23.18 -24.78 -14.90
N ASN A 98 22.59 -23.87 -14.13
CA ASN A 98 21.23 -23.39 -14.33
C ASN A 98 21.08 -21.88 -14.20
N GLY A 99 22.14 -21.14 -13.82
CA GLY A 99 22.10 -19.70 -13.63
C GLY A 99 21.25 -19.25 -12.43
N ARG A 100 20.96 -20.14 -11.48
CA ARG A 100 20.20 -19.79 -10.26
C ARG A 100 21.10 -19.15 -9.21
N MET A 101 20.47 -18.39 -8.33
CA MET A 101 21.10 -17.89 -7.12
C MET A 101 20.97 -18.92 -6.00
N SER A 102 22.08 -19.30 -5.38
CA SER A 102 22.13 -20.16 -4.20
C SER A 102 22.81 -19.43 -3.03
N ASN A 103 22.61 -19.93 -1.80
CA ASN A 103 23.26 -19.44 -0.59
C ASN A 103 23.18 -17.91 -0.40
N LEU A 104 21.96 -17.35 -0.40
CA LEU A 104 21.76 -15.93 -0.16
C LEU A 104 22.07 -15.57 1.30
N GLN A 105 22.99 -14.64 1.52
CA GLN A 105 23.46 -14.22 2.84
C GLN A 105 23.51 -12.69 2.93
N ILE A 106 23.05 -12.13 4.05
CA ILE A 106 23.17 -10.69 4.32
C ILE A 106 24.60 -10.41 4.80
N LEU A 107 25.38 -9.66 4.02
CA LEU A 107 26.72 -9.20 4.40
C LEU A 107 26.70 -7.88 5.17
N LYS A 108 25.75 -7.01 4.83
CA LYS A 108 25.53 -5.72 5.49
C LYS A 108 24.04 -5.47 5.56
N ASP A 109 23.56 -5.14 6.76
CA ASP A 109 22.18 -4.71 6.99
C ASP A 109 22.18 -3.30 7.58
N ILE A 110 21.16 -2.53 7.25
CA ILE A 110 20.87 -1.24 7.88
C ILE A 110 19.87 -1.37 9.03
N GLY A 111 19.24 -2.55 9.19
CA GLY A 111 18.26 -2.82 10.24
C GLY A 111 16.83 -2.44 9.84
N GLY A 112 15.92 -2.50 10.81
CA GLY A 112 14.50 -2.18 10.62
C GLY A 112 13.75 -3.10 9.66
N GLY A 113 14.25 -4.31 9.41
CA GLY A 113 13.66 -5.28 8.48
C GLY A 113 14.12 -5.17 7.02
N CYS A 114 15.03 -4.24 6.69
CA CYS A 114 15.47 -4.01 5.32
C CYS A 114 16.22 -5.22 4.72
N GLY A 115 17.03 -5.93 5.50
CA GLY A 115 17.68 -7.17 5.08
C GLY A 115 16.70 -8.29 4.71
N ALA A 116 15.65 -8.48 5.51
CA ALA A 116 14.62 -9.49 5.25
C ALA A 116 13.83 -9.15 3.97
N GLU A 117 13.51 -7.87 3.76
CA GLU A 117 12.82 -7.43 2.55
C GLU A 117 13.68 -7.63 1.29
N ALA A 118 14.97 -7.31 1.35
CA ALA A 118 15.90 -7.53 0.26
C ALA A 118 15.97 -9.02 -0.14
N LEU A 119 16.03 -9.92 0.85
CA LEU A 119 15.98 -11.37 0.61
C LEU A 119 14.66 -11.80 -0.03
N ARG A 120 13.52 -11.31 0.48
CA ARG A 120 12.19 -11.63 -0.06
C ARG A 120 12.09 -11.32 -1.55
N VAL A 121 12.56 -10.14 -1.97
CA VAL A 121 12.54 -9.73 -3.39
C VAL A 121 13.46 -10.61 -4.24
N LEU A 122 14.68 -10.91 -3.77
CA LEU A 122 15.61 -11.77 -4.53
C LEU A 122 15.08 -13.20 -4.70
N HIS A 123 14.44 -13.76 -3.67
CA HIS A 123 13.75 -15.06 -3.78
C HIS A 123 12.61 -15.00 -4.79
N ALA A 124 11.75 -13.98 -4.72
CA ALA A 124 10.66 -13.81 -5.67
C ALA A 124 11.15 -13.69 -7.13
N LEU A 125 12.29 -13.04 -7.36
CA LEU A 125 12.88 -12.95 -8.70
C LEU A 125 13.43 -14.29 -9.21
N ASP A 126 14.09 -15.09 -8.36
CA ASP A 126 14.55 -16.43 -8.75
C ASP A 126 13.38 -17.37 -9.08
N GLU A 127 12.31 -17.30 -8.27
CA GLU A 127 11.05 -18.04 -8.47
C GLU A 127 10.32 -17.60 -9.75
N ALA A 128 10.29 -16.30 -10.03
CA ALA A 128 9.74 -15.73 -11.26
C ALA A 128 10.58 -16.05 -12.52
N GLY A 129 11.69 -16.77 -12.37
CA GLY A 129 12.48 -17.28 -13.49
C GLY A 129 13.66 -16.40 -13.90
N LEU A 130 14.10 -15.46 -13.07
CA LEU A 130 15.35 -14.74 -13.32
C LEU A 130 16.52 -15.75 -13.32
N ARG A 131 17.31 -15.73 -14.38
CA ARG A 131 18.51 -16.58 -14.54
C ARG A 131 19.70 -15.72 -14.89
N TRP A 132 20.88 -16.20 -14.47
CA TRP A 132 22.14 -15.52 -14.65
C TRP A 132 22.98 -16.22 -15.70
N MET A 133 23.70 -15.42 -16.49
CA MET A 133 24.89 -15.90 -17.18
C MET A 133 25.95 -16.22 -16.14
N PRO A 134 26.58 -17.40 -16.21
CA PRO A 134 27.59 -17.78 -15.24
C PRO A 134 28.88 -16.99 -15.43
N GLY A 135 29.74 -17.03 -14.42
CA GLY A 135 31.11 -16.54 -14.56
C GLY A 135 31.97 -17.54 -15.32
N PHE A 136 33.03 -17.06 -15.97
CA PHE A 136 33.95 -17.88 -16.75
C PHE A 136 35.40 -17.70 -16.30
N LEU A 137 36.11 -18.82 -16.17
CA LEU A 137 37.56 -18.86 -15.98
C LEU A 137 38.18 -19.72 -17.08
N ALA A 138 39.10 -19.16 -17.87
CA ALA A 138 39.71 -19.84 -19.01
C ALA A 138 38.68 -20.60 -19.87
N THR A 139 37.55 -19.93 -20.17
CA THR A 139 36.37 -20.43 -20.94
C THR A 139 35.48 -21.47 -20.26
N LYS A 140 35.81 -21.93 -19.04
CA LYS A 140 34.96 -22.86 -18.27
C LYS A 140 33.96 -22.09 -17.39
N PRO A 141 32.67 -22.46 -17.39
CA PRO A 141 31.70 -21.85 -16.48
C PRO A 141 31.99 -22.30 -15.04
N VAL A 142 32.03 -21.36 -14.11
CA VAL A 142 32.40 -21.59 -12.69
C VAL A 142 31.40 -20.94 -11.74
N ARG A 143 31.35 -21.43 -10.48
CA ARG A 143 30.59 -20.77 -9.41
C ARG A 143 31.26 -19.48 -9.01
N VAL A 144 30.52 -18.38 -9.07
CA VAL A 144 31.03 -17.07 -8.65
C VAL A 144 30.16 -16.52 -7.54
N ARG A 145 30.81 -16.00 -6.50
CA ARG A 145 30.15 -15.23 -5.45
C ARG A 145 29.86 -13.82 -5.96
N GLN A 146 28.59 -13.46 -6.01
CA GLN A 146 28.12 -12.13 -6.38
C GLN A 146 27.68 -11.36 -5.13
N ALA A 147 28.00 -10.08 -5.07
CA ALA A 147 27.49 -9.15 -4.06
C ALA A 147 26.54 -8.14 -4.73
N LEU A 148 25.34 -8.00 -4.16
CA LEU A 148 24.27 -7.15 -4.66
C LEU A 148 24.00 -6.02 -3.64
N PRO A 149 24.48 -4.79 -3.90
CA PRO A 149 24.15 -3.64 -3.08
C PRO A 149 22.74 -3.12 -3.41
N ILE A 150 21.82 -3.26 -2.46
CA ILE A 150 20.45 -2.81 -2.55
C ILE A 150 20.30 -1.53 -1.72
N ARG A 151 20.01 -0.41 -2.38
CA ARG A 151 19.90 0.91 -1.73
C ARG A 151 18.49 1.15 -1.23
N PHE A 152 18.38 1.40 0.07
CA PHE A 152 17.21 1.94 0.73
C PHE A 152 17.43 3.44 0.94
N ARG A 153 16.66 4.24 0.21
CA ARG A 153 16.58 5.69 0.39
C ARG A 153 15.14 6.01 0.71
N LEU A 154 14.89 6.77 1.78
CA LEU A 154 13.57 7.35 1.97
C LEU A 154 13.39 8.31 0.80
N GLN A 155 12.70 7.84 -0.24
CA GLN A 155 12.16 8.71 -1.25
C GLN A 155 11.14 9.55 -0.50
N GLU A 156 11.30 10.87 -0.50
CA GLU A 156 10.23 11.76 -0.05
C GLU A 156 8.96 11.27 -0.73
N ALA A 157 7.92 11.00 0.07
CA ALA A 157 6.63 10.69 -0.50
C ALA A 157 6.35 11.79 -1.53
N LEU A 158 5.96 11.39 -2.75
CA LEU A 158 5.52 12.40 -3.72
C LEU A 158 4.50 13.29 -2.99
N PRO A 159 4.53 14.62 -3.21
CA PRO A 159 3.59 15.51 -2.55
C PRO A 159 2.14 15.26 -2.98
N TYR A 160 1.91 14.26 -3.83
CA TYR A 160 0.66 13.82 -4.37
C TYR A 160 0.61 12.30 -4.58
N TYR A 161 -0.60 11.77 -4.72
CA TYR A 161 -0.88 10.43 -5.26
C TYR A 161 -1.79 10.53 -6.49
N ILE A 162 -1.88 9.44 -7.26
CA ILE A 162 -2.80 9.35 -8.40
C ILE A 162 -4.03 8.57 -7.96
N SER A 163 -5.23 9.15 -8.10
CA SER A 163 -6.49 8.48 -7.77
C SER A 163 -6.76 7.30 -8.70
N SER A 164 -7.71 6.43 -8.35
CA SER A 164 -8.16 5.32 -9.21
C SER A 164 -8.65 5.79 -10.58
N GLU A 165 -9.05 7.05 -10.71
CA GLU A 165 -9.57 7.66 -11.93
C GLU A 165 -8.51 8.50 -12.66
N GLY A 166 -7.25 8.50 -12.19
CA GLY A 166 -6.13 9.17 -12.82
C GLY A 166 -5.92 10.64 -12.40
N ASP A 167 -6.70 11.16 -11.46
CA ASP A 167 -6.52 12.53 -10.96
C ASP A 167 -5.26 12.62 -10.07
N THR A 168 -4.44 13.65 -10.25
CA THR A 168 -3.27 13.91 -9.40
C THR A 168 -3.70 14.69 -8.16
N ILE A 169 -3.67 14.07 -6.98
CA ILE A 169 -4.18 14.62 -5.72
C ILE A 169 -3.03 14.95 -4.78
N TYR A 170 -2.85 16.22 -4.49
CA TYR A 170 -1.82 16.70 -3.58
C TYR A 170 -2.23 16.51 -2.11
N THR A 171 -1.31 15.97 -1.33
CA THR A 171 -1.40 15.74 0.12
C THR A 171 -0.47 16.66 0.91
N ASP A 172 0.63 17.10 0.29
CA ASP A 172 1.49 18.15 0.82
C ASP A 172 1.05 19.48 0.20
N ILE A 173 0.51 20.39 1.01
CA ILE A 173 -0.12 21.63 0.57
C ILE A 173 0.29 22.77 1.49
N ASP A 174 0.64 23.92 0.91
CA ASP A 174 0.99 25.13 1.67
C ASP A 174 -0.25 25.88 2.14
N LYS A 175 -1.31 25.83 1.31
CA LYS A 175 -2.59 26.49 1.57
C LYS A 175 -3.72 25.54 1.20
N ALA A 176 -4.59 25.27 2.16
CA ALA A 176 -5.74 24.41 1.95
C ALA A 176 -6.73 25.00 0.94
N ALA A 177 -7.50 24.13 0.28
CA ALA A 177 -8.65 24.57 -0.49
C ALA A 177 -9.66 25.25 0.44
N ASP A 178 -10.34 26.26 -0.06
CA ASP A 178 -11.29 27.06 0.72
C ASP A 178 -12.56 27.32 -0.08
N PHE A 179 -13.64 27.67 0.60
CA PHE A 179 -14.86 28.12 -0.04
C PHE A 179 -14.83 29.64 -0.21
N LYS A 180 -15.40 30.17 -1.30
CA LYS A 180 -15.50 31.62 -1.49
C LYS A 180 -16.31 32.24 -0.34
N GLY A 181 -15.62 33.03 0.49
CA GLY A 181 -16.18 33.62 1.70
C GLY A 181 -15.99 32.79 2.97
N GLY A 182 -15.16 31.74 2.93
CA GLY A 182 -14.78 30.91 4.06
C GLY A 182 -15.85 29.91 4.52
N LEU A 183 -15.55 29.22 5.62
CA LEU A 183 -16.38 28.17 6.19
C LEU A 183 -17.81 28.64 6.54
N ASP A 184 -17.96 29.83 7.14
CA ASP A 184 -19.28 30.39 7.46
C ASP A 184 -20.17 30.56 6.21
N SER A 185 -19.56 30.95 5.09
CA SER A 185 -20.27 31.09 3.82
C SER A 185 -20.65 29.74 3.24
N LEU A 186 -19.82 28.71 3.41
CA LEU A 186 -20.15 27.33 3.05
C LEU A 186 -21.32 26.81 3.88
N VAL A 187 -21.28 26.99 5.21
CA VAL A 187 -22.36 26.57 6.11
C VAL A 187 -23.68 27.24 5.73
N LYS A 188 -23.68 28.57 5.56
CA LYS A 188 -24.86 29.31 5.09
C LYS A 188 -25.31 28.84 3.71
N PHE A 189 -24.38 28.54 2.81
CA PHE A 189 -24.69 28.07 1.47
C PHE A 189 -25.48 26.76 1.53
N LEU A 190 -25.00 25.81 2.33
CA LEU A 190 -25.61 24.49 2.50
C LEU A 190 -26.96 24.60 3.20
N VAL A 191 -27.02 25.24 4.37
CA VAL A 191 -28.26 25.35 5.18
C VAL A 191 -29.38 26.05 4.38
N ASN A 192 -29.08 27.17 3.72
CA ASN A 192 -30.12 27.92 3.00
C ASN A 192 -30.63 27.23 1.71
N ARG A 193 -29.95 26.18 1.26
CA ARG A 193 -30.31 25.45 0.04
C ARG A 193 -30.70 24.00 0.30
N LEU A 194 -30.50 23.51 1.51
CA LEU A 194 -30.80 22.15 1.90
C LEU A 194 -32.30 21.91 1.78
N GLU A 195 -32.66 20.91 0.99
CA GLU A 195 -34.04 20.45 0.83
C GLU A 195 -34.19 19.12 1.56
N TYR A 196 -34.79 19.13 2.75
CA TYR A 196 -35.07 17.89 3.46
C TYR A 196 -36.06 17.04 2.62
N PRO A 197 -35.76 15.76 2.32
CA PRO A 197 -36.63 14.94 1.47
C PRO A 197 -38.08 14.86 1.98
N ALA A 198 -39.04 15.33 1.18
CA ALA A 198 -40.44 15.47 1.59
C ALA A 198 -41.08 14.15 2.06
N ALA A 199 -40.72 13.01 1.45
CA ALA A 199 -41.21 11.70 1.87
C ALA A 199 -40.80 11.30 3.30
N TRP A 200 -39.81 11.98 3.87
CA TRP A 200 -39.21 11.71 5.17
C TRP A 200 -39.35 12.87 6.15
N GLU A 201 -39.99 13.97 5.77
CA GLU A 201 -40.09 15.20 6.57
C GLU A 201 -40.59 14.93 8.00
N ASP A 202 -41.49 13.97 8.09
CA ASP A 202 -42.18 13.51 9.29
C ASP A 202 -41.47 12.37 10.05
N SER A 203 -40.37 11.85 9.50
CA SER A 203 -39.61 10.74 10.07
C SER A 203 -38.70 11.15 11.23
N CYS A 204 -38.42 12.45 11.36
CA CYS A 204 -37.43 13.00 12.29
C CYS A 204 -36.04 12.35 12.18
N LYS A 205 -35.69 11.78 11.03
CA LYS A 205 -34.33 11.28 10.78
C LYS A 205 -33.34 12.44 10.89
N THR A 206 -32.28 12.23 11.65
CA THR A 206 -31.16 13.15 11.80
C THR A 206 -29.87 12.42 11.46
N GLY A 207 -28.93 13.11 10.84
CA GLY A 207 -27.69 12.47 10.43
C GLY A 207 -26.80 13.32 9.55
N VAL A 208 -25.64 12.76 9.24
CA VAL A 208 -24.64 13.35 8.36
C VAL A 208 -24.41 12.44 7.17
N ILE A 209 -24.39 13.04 5.99
CA ILE A 209 -23.79 12.42 4.81
C ILE A 209 -22.46 13.11 4.54
N GLU A 210 -21.40 12.31 4.53
CA GLU A 210 -20.05 12.78 4.23
C GLU A 210 -19.68 12.39 2.80
N MET A 211 -19.10 13.33 2.07
CA MET A 211 -18.58 13.11 0.72
C MET A 211 -17.10 13.41 0.69
N ALA A 212 -16.31 12.49 0.12
CA ALA A 212 -14.96 12.81 -0.30
C ALA A 212 -15.06 13.59 -1.62
N THR A 213 -14.61 14.83 -1.62
CA THR A 213 -14.66 15.71 -2.79
C THR A 213 -13.25 16.04 -3.27
N ILE A 214 -13.04 16.01 -4.58
CA ILE A 214 -11.82 16.47 -5.23
C ILE A 214 -12.10 17.89 -5.71
N ILE A 215 -11.39 18.86 -5.15
CA ILE A 215 -11.37 20.24 -5.62
C ILE A 215 -10.27 20.34 -6.66
N LYS A 216 -10.63 20.64 -7.91
CA LYS A 216 -9.68 20.76 -9.02
C LYS A 216 -9.00 22.13 -9.03
N THR A 217 -7.95 22.24 -9.83
CA THR A 217 -7.16 23.48 -9.98
C THR A 217 -7.96 24.67 -10.53
N ASP A 218 -9.11 24.42 -11.15
CA ASP A 218 -10.05 25.44 -11.66
C ASP A 218 -11.19 25.78 -10.67
N GLY A 219 -11.19 25.19 -9.48
CA GLY A 219 -12.27 25.35 -8.48
C GLY A 219 -13.54 24.56 -8.80
N SER A 220 -13.54 23.72 -9.84
CA SER A 220 -14.59 22.72 -10.03
C SER A 220 -14.47 21.61 -8.98
N LEU A 221 -15.61 20.98 -8.68
CA LEU A 221 -15.72 19.94 -7.67
C LEU A 221 -16.15 18.64 -8.32
N LYS A 222 -15.52 17.54 -7.91
CA LYS A 222 -15.91 16.17 -8.24
C LYS A 222 -16.11 15.38 -6.96
N VAL A 223 -17.21 14.66 -6.84
CA VAL A 223 -17.42 13.74 -5.70
C VAL A 223 -16.80 12.40 -6.07
N SER A 224 -15.82 11.95 -5.27
CA SER A 224 -15.12 10.67 -5.51
C SER A 224 -15.75 9.52 -4.72
N ASN A 225 -16.25 9.80 -3.52
CA ASN A 225 -16.93 8.82 -2.68
C ASN A 225 -17.99 9.53 -1.82
N GLN A 226 -19.01 8.78 -1.39
CA GLN A 226 -20.05 9.23 -0.49
C GLN A 226 -20.31 8.15 0.57
N LEU A 227 -20.37 8.56 1.83
CA LEU A 227 -20.58 7.71 2.97
C LEU A 227 -21.81 8.21 3.76
N ASP A 228 -22.80 7.33 3.91
CA ASP A 228 -24.00 7.56 4.72
C ASP A 228 -23.90 6.75 6.01
N PHE A 229 -23.06 7.23 6.93
CA PHE A 229 -22.88 6.61 8.25
C PHE A 229 -24.14 6.66 9.12
N SER A 230 -25.11 7.50 8.77
CA SER A 230 -26.36 7.66 9.51
C SER A 230 -27.49 6.78 8.96
N ASN A 231 -27.23 6.00 7.90
CA ASN A 231 -28.22 5.15 7.22
C ASN A 231 -29.52 5.92 6.90
N LEU A 232 -29.37 7.17 6.42
CA LEU A 232 -30.51 8.03 6.09
C LEU A 232 -31.25 7.50 4.87
N GLY A 233 -30.49 7.02 3.87
CA GLY A 233 -31.01 6.41 2.65
C GLY A 233 -30.78 7.26 1.40
N MET A 234 -31.21 6.72 0.27
CA MET A 234 -30.85 7.22 -1.06
C MET A 234 -31.34 8.65 -1.35
N ASP A 235 -32.53 9.04 -0.87
CA ASP A 235 -33.07 10.39 -1.10
C ASP A 235 -32.17 11.46 -0.47
N PHE A 236 -31.66 11.19 0.73
CA PHE A 236 -30.73 12.07 1.43
C PHE A 236 -29.37 12.13 0.73
N GLN A 237 -28.89 10.98 0.22
CA GLN A 237 -27.65 10.90 -0.56
C GLN A 237 -27.71 11.73 -1.84
N PHE A 238 -28.84 11.68 -2.55
CA PHE A 238 -29.05 12.50 -3.75
C PHE A 238 -29.12 13.99 -3.43
N GLU A 239 -29.74 14.37 -2.32
CA GLU A 239 -29.77 15.77 -1.90
C GLU A 239 -28.37 16.28 -1.54
N ALA A 240 -27.58 15.50 -0.80
CA ALA A 240 -26.19 15.85 -0.49
C ALA A 240 -25.36 16.00 -1.78
N LEU A 241 -25.53 15.08 -2.74
CA LEU A 241 -24.86 15.16 -4.04
C LEU A 241 -25.30 16.39 -4.85
N ARG A 242 -26.58 16.77 -4.79
CA ARG A 242 -27.11 17.97 -5.44
C ARG A 242 -26.43 19.21 -4.85
N LEU A 243 -26.36 19.34 -3.53
CA LEU A 243 -25.68 20.45 -2.87
C LEU A 243 -24.19 20.53 -3.21
N ALA A 244 -23.48 19.40 -3.21
CA ALA A 244 -22.07 19.34 -3.63
C ALA A 244 -21.89 19.82 -5.08
N ARG A 245 -22.76 19.40 -6.01
CA ARG A 245 -22.72 19.88 -7.40
C ARG A 245 -23.04 21.37 -7.51
N ARG A 246 -23.96 21.89 -6.69
CA ARG A 246 -24.31 23.32 -6.66
C ARG A 246 -23.20 24.20 -6.09
N SER A 247 -22.28 23.65 -5.30
CA SER A 247 -21.12 24.36 -4.78
C SER A 247 -19.95 24.43 -5.77
N ALA A 248 -20.01 23.71 -6.90
CA ALA A 248 -18.97 23.73 -7.92
C ALA A 248 -18.71 25.15 -8.46
N GLY A 249 -17.44 25.54 -8.58
CA GLY A 249 -17.03 26.88 -9.00
C GLY A 249 -17.09 27.94 -7.88
N LEU A 250 -17.58 27.58 -6.69
CA LEU A 250 -17.48 28.40 -5.48
C LEU A 250 -16.25 28.04 -4.61
N TRP A 251 -15.43 27.11 -5.07
CA TRP A 251 -14.21 26.69 -4.38
C TRP A 251 -12.98 27.46 -4.87
N ILE A 252 -12.09 27.73 -3.93
CA ILE A 252 -10.73 28.21 -4.13
C ILE A 252 -9.83 26.97 -4.00
N PRO A 253 -9.03 26.63 -5.03
CA PRO A 253 -8.17 25.45 -4.99
C PRO A 253 -7.08 25.57 -3.91
N ALA A 254 -6.56 24.42 -3.49
CA ALA A 254 -5.37 24.39 -2.65
C ALA A 254 -4.14 24.87 -3.43
N GLU A 255 -3.11 25.30 -2.71
CA GLU A 255 -1.83 25.70 -3.29
C GLU A 255 -0.70 24.81 -2.77
N ASN A 256 0.20 24.41 -3.68
CA ASN A 256 1.50 23.82 -3.36
C ASN A 256 2.56 24.59 -4.15
N GLN A 257 3.56 25.11 -3.46
CA GLN A 257 4.60 26.00 -3.97
C GLN A 257 4.03 27.20 -4.75
N GLY A 258 2.93 27.77 -4.23
CA GLY A 258 2.21 28.90 -4.82
C GLY A 258 1.46 28.59 -6.13
N LYS A 259 1.35 27.32 -6.52
CA LYS A 259 0.57 26.88 -7.69
C LYS A 259 -0.73 26.22 -7.27
N PRO A 260 -1.85 26.46 -7.96
CA PRO A 260 -3.09 25.77 -7.68
C PRO A 260 -2.93 24.28 -7.97
N VAL A 261 -3.31 23.45 -7.01
CA VAL A 261 -3.25 21.99 -7.08
C VAL A 261 -4.60 21.38 -6.74
N ALA A 262 -4.86 20.19 -7.29
CA ALA A 262 -6.05 19.45 -6.90
C ALA A 262 -5.82 18.76 -5.56
N THR A 263 -6.82 18.80 -4.68
CA THR A 263 -6.76 18.14 -3.36
C THR A 263 -8.12 17.54 -3.00
N THR A 264 -8.14 16.74 -1.94
CA THR A 264 -9.37 16.16 -1.39
C THR A 264 -9.83 16.93 -0.16
N LEU A 265 -11.12 17.24 -0.11
CA LEU A 265 -11.79 17.86 1.03
C LEU A 265 -13.05 17.06 1.40
N PRO A 266 -13.25 16.70 2.68
CA PRO A 266 -14.52 16.14 3.13
C PRO A 266 -15.60 17.23 3.13
N LEU A 267 -16.71 16.98 2.44
CA LEU A 267 -17.90 17.84 2.47
C LEU A 267 -19.00 17.10 3.22
N ARG A 268 -19.41 17.65 4.37
CA ARG A 268 -20.43 17.08 5.26
C ARG A 268 -21.74 17.85 5.13
N VAL A 269 -22.83 17.14 4.88
CA VAL A 269 -24.19 17.70 4.84
C VAL A 269 -24.96 17.12 6.02
N VAL A 270 -25.44 18.01 6.89
CA VAL A 270 -26.21 17.65 8.08
C VAL A 270 -27.70 17.76 7.76
N PHE A 271 -28.45 16.69 8.02
CA PHE A 271 -29.89 16.63 7.83
C PHE A 271 -30.60 16.69 9.18
N LYS A 272 -31.49 17.68 9.33
CA LYS A 272 -32.41 17.84 10.46
C LYS A 272 -33.75 18.33 9.92
N SER A 273 -34.84 17.71 10.33
CA SER A 273 -36.18 18.17 9.92
C SER A 273 -36.56 19.42 10.72
N GLU A 274 -37.08 20.44 10.04
CA GLU A 274 -37.53 21.69 10.68
C GLU A 274 -38.94 21.58 11.27
N VAL A 275 -39.65 20.46 11.04
CA VAL A 275 -40.97 20.23 11.63
C VAL A 275 -40.85 20.23 13.15
N GLY A 276 -41.68 21.04 13.83
CA GLY A 276 -41.56 21.28 15.27
C GLY A 276 -41.53 20.03 16.15
N ARG A 277 -42.20 18.94 15.74
CA ARG A 277 -42.19 17.66 16.49
C ARG A 277 -40.82 16.95 16.48
N CYS A 278 -39.96 17.28 15.53
CA CYS A 278 -38.61 16.73 15.44
C CYS A 278 -37.58 17.51 16.28
N ALA A 279 -37.98 18.57 16.98
CA ALA A 279 -37.08 19.38 17.81
C ALA A 279 -36.30 18.56 18.85
N THR A 280 -36.93 17.58 19.49
CA THR A 280 -36.25 16.68 20.44
C THR A 280 -35.22 15.79 19.75
N ALA A 281 -35.53 15.23 18.59
CA ALA A 281 -34.60 14.41 17.81
C ALA A 281 -33.39 15.24 17.34
N ASN A 282 -33.63 16.48 16.91
CA ASN A 282 -32.60 17.43 16.53
C ASN A 282 -31.69 17.78 17.72
N ALA A 283 -32.26 18.12 18.87
CA ALA A 283 -31.49 18.44 20.08
C ALA A 283 -30.65 17.26 20.57
N ASN A 284 -31.19 16.05 20.52
CA ASN A 284 -30.46 14.82 20.85
C ASN A 284 -29.30 14.58 19.89
N PHE A 285 -29.52 14.77 18.58
CA PHE A 285 -28.47 14.69 17.58
C PHE A 285 -27.36 15.72 17.83
N ASP A 286 -27.72 16.98 18.03
CA ASP A 286 -26.76 18.06 18.29
C ASP A 286 -25.92 17.76 19.55
N ARG A 287 -26.56 17.27 20.63
CA ARG A 287 -25.86 16.85 21.85
C ARG A 287 -24.90 15.68 21.61
N ALA A 288 -25.31 14.68 20.83
CA ALA A 288 -24.46 13.54 20.51
C ALA A 288 -23.24 13.96 19.67
N MET A 289 -23.40 14.90 18.74
CA MET A 289 -22.28 15.41 17.92
C MET A 289 -21.30 16.25 18.74
N ILE A 290 -21.78 17.07 19.68
CA ILE A 290 -20.88 17.80 20.60
C ILE A 290 -20.02 16.82 21.42
N LEU A 291 -20.64 15.76 21.97
CA LEU A 291 -19.91 14.72 22.69
C LEU A 291 -18.92 13.98 21.77
N ALA A 292 -19.26 13.79 20.50
CA ALA A 292 -18.39 13.15 19.53
C ALA A 292 -17.14 13.99 19.24
N ASP A 293 -17.31 15.29 19.05
CA ASP A 293 -16.22 16.24 18.80
C ASP A 293 -15.31 16.38 20.04
N GLU A 294 -15.89 16.40 21.25
CA GLU A 294 -15.12 16.32 22.50
C GLU A 294 -14.28 15.03 22.56
N GLY A 295 -14.87 13.90 22.16
CA GLY A 295 -14.18 12.61 22.08
C GLY A 295 -13.02 12.64 21.07
N ALA A 296 -13.23 13.20 19.88
CA ALA A 296 -12.19 13.35 18.87
C ALA A 296 -11.03 14.24 19.36
N THR A 297 -11.36 15.38 19.98
CA THR A 297 -10.37 16.29 20.60
C THR A 297 -9.53 15.59 21.67
N LEU A 298 -10.15 14.75 22.50
CA LEU A 298 -9.45 13.98 23.52
C LEU A 298 -8.53 12.91 22.92
N LEU A 299 -8.93 12.29 21.81
CA LEU A 299 -8.09 11.33 21.09
C LEU A 299 -6.83 12.00 20.53
N GLU A 300 -6.95 13.21 19.96
CA GLU A 300 -5.81 14.00 19.48
C GLU A 300 -4.84 14.37 20.61
N GLN A 301 -5.35 14.52 21.84
CA GLN A 301 -4.56 14.72 23.05
C GLN A 301 -4.01 13.40 23.63
N GLU A 302 -4.10 12.30 22.90
CA GLU A 302 -3.71 10.94 23.31
C GLU A 302 -4.50 10.39 24.52
N LYS A 303 -5.57 11.06 24.97
CA LYS A 303 -6.45 10.66 26.08
C LYS A 303 -7.52 9.68 25.61
N THR A 304 -7.07 8.55 25.08
CA THR A 304 -7.91 7.57 24.38
C THR A 304 -9.05 7.02 25.25
N GLU A 305 -8.82 6.77 26.55
CA GLU A 305 -9.88 6.27 27.45
C GLU A 305 -10.99 7.30 27.70
N GLU A 306 -10.62 8.58 27.82
CA GLU A 306 -11.59 9.66 28.00
C GLU A 306 -12.39 9.90 26.71
N ALA A 307 -11.74 9.80 25.54
CA ALA A 307 -12.41 9.82 24.24
C ALA A 307 -13.47 8.72 24.13
N ILE A 308 -13.12 7.49 24.50
CA ILE A 308 -14.05 6.35 24.50
C ILE A 308 -15.25 6.61 25.43
N LYS A 309 -15.05 7.24 26.60
CA LYS A 309 -16.15 7.60 27.50
C LYS A 309 -17.11 8.60 26.84
N LYS A 310 -16.59 9.62 26.15
CA LYS A 310 -17.42 10.59 25.42
C LYS A 310 -18.22 9.95 24.29
N TRP A 311 -17.61 9.04 23.53
CA TRP A 311 -18.36 8.30 22.52
C TRP A 311 -19.37 7.32 23.11
N ASN A 312 -19.13 6.75 24.30
CA ASN A 312 -20.16 5.97 25.01
C ASN A 312 -21.37 6.83 25.38
N GLU A 313 -21.15 8.05 25.87
CA GLU A 313 -22.23 9.00 26.17
C GLU A 313 -23.00 9.40 24.90
N ALA A 314 -22.29 9.67 23.80
CA ALA A 314 -22.90 9.99 22.52
C ALA A 314 -23.74 8.83 21.96
N LEU A 315 -23.20 7.60 22.01
CA LEU A 315 -23.89 6.38 21.57
C LEU A 315 -25.06 5.99 22.48
N ALA A 316 -25.08 6.44 23.74
CA ALA A 316 -26.28 6.27 24.58
C ALA A 316 -27.47 7.11 24.08
N ILE A 317 -27.19 8.21 23.37
CA ILE A 317 -28.20 9.09 22.75
C ILE A 317 -28.52 8.62 21.32
N GLN A 318 -27.49 8.22 20.57
CA GLN A 318 -27.57 7.81 19.16
C GLN A 318 -26.95 6.41 18.98
N PRO A 319 -27.61 5.33 19.43
CA PRO A 319 -27.01 3.99 19.50
C PRO A 319 -26.65 3.38 18.15
N ASP A 320 -27.30 3.82 17.08
CA ASP A 320 -27.10 3.32 15.72
C ASP A 320 -26.30 4.27 14.82
N ASN A 321 -25.65 5.29 15.41
CA ASN A 321 -24.75 6.15 14.66
C ASN A 321 -23.47 5.38 14.31
N CYS A 322 -23.33 4.99 13.04
CA CYS A 322 -22.23 4.13 12.61
C CYS A 322 -20.88 4.85 12.61
N GLU A 323 -20.85 6.17 12.46
CA GLU A 323 -19.62 6.96 12.56
C GLU A 323 -19.05 6.86 13.98
N LEU A 324 -19.88 7.05 15.00
CA LEU A 324 -19.47 6.93 16.40
C LEU A 324 -19.07 5.50 16.78
N LEU A 325 -19.81 4.49 16.30
CA LEU A 325 -19.45 3.09 16.47
C LEU A 325 -18.09 2.79 15.83
N TYR A 326 -17.85 3.30 14.61
CA TYR A 326 -16.58 3.10 13.91
C TYR A 326 -15.40 3.78 14.64
N TYR A 327 -15.57 5.02 15.08
CA TYR A 327 -14.53 5.74 15.83
C TYR A 327 -14.21 5.08 17.18
N ARG A 328 -15.24 4.69 17.94
CA ARG A 328 -15.04 3.95 19.18
C ARG A 328 -14.39 2.59 18.93
N GLY A 329 -14.85 1.84 17.94
CA GLY A 329 -14.27 0.55 17.56
C GLY A 329 -12.80 0.66 17.18
N THR A 330 -12.41 1.71 16.44
CA THR A 330 -11.01 1.99 16.08
C THR A 330 -10.15 2.29 17.31
N ALA A 331 -10.64 3.14 18.20
CA ALA A 331 -9.93 3.46 19.44
C ALA A 331 -9.78 2.23 20.36
N LEU A 332 -10.82 1.40 20.48
CA LEU A 332 -10.79 0.14 21.23
C LEU A 332 -9.79 -0.86 20.65
N MET A 333 -9.74 -0.97 19.32
CA MET A 333 -8.76 -1.81 18.62
C MET A 333 -7.32 -1.38 18.94
N ASN A 334 -7.04 -0.08 18.89
CA ASN A 334 -5.72 0.47 19.22
C ASN A 334 -5.33 0.19 20.68
N GLN A 335 -6.32 0.11 21.58
CA GLN A 335 -6.14 -0.30 22.97
C GLN A 335 -6.14 -1.83 23.19
N LYS A 336 -6.11 -2.63 22.11
CA LYS A 336 -6.17 -4.10 22.12
C LYS A 336 -7.45 -4.67 22.76
N GLN A 337 -8.50 -3.87 22.89
CA GLN A 337 -9.83 -4.30 23.35
C GLN A 337 -10.63 -4.88 22.19
N LEU A 338 -10.13 -5.99 21.63
CA LEU A 338 -10.60 -6.53 20.35
C LEU A 338 -12.05 -7.03 20.39
N GLU A 339 -12.53 -7.54 21.53
CA GLU A 339 -13.91 -8.02 21.65
C GLU A 339 -14.93 -6.88 21.52
N GLN A 340 -14.71 -5.77 22.22
CA GLN A 340 -15.56 -4.59 22.18
C GLN A 340 -15.47 -3.91 20.81
N ALA A 341 -14.26 -3.78 20.25
CA ALA A 341 -14.07 -3.27 18.90
C ALA A 341 -14.83 -4.12 17.86
N CYS A 342 -14.76 -5.44 17.98
CA CYS A 342 -15.49 -6.37 17.12
C CYS A 342 -17.02 -6.18 17.22
N LYS A 343 -17.56 -5.95 18.44
CA LYS A 343 -18.99 -5.65 18.62
C LYS A 343 -19.41 -4.41 17.85
N ASP A 344 -18.62 -3.34 17.91
CA ASP A 344 -18.90 -2.09 17.20
C ASP A 344 -18.85 -2.28 15.68
N TYR A 345 -17.79 -2.91 15.16
CA TYR A 345 -17.68 -3.18 13.73
C TYR A 345 -18.79 -4.11 13.22
N ASN A 346 -19.20 -5.11 14.01
CA ASN A 346 -20.34 -5.95 13.65
C ASN A 346 -21.65 -5.16 13.63
N ARG A 347 -21.84 -4.21 14.56
CA ARG A 347 -23.03 -3.34 14.55
C ARG A 347 -23.05 -2.43 13.32
N VAL A 348 -21.92 -1.82 12.97
CA VAL A 348 -21.77 -1.02 11.73
C VAL A 348 -22.13 -1.87 10.51
N LYS A 349 -21.63 -3.12 10.43
CA LYS A 349 -21.95 -4.04 9.33
C LYS A 349 -23.45 -4.34 9.26
N GLN A 350 -24.09 -4.59 10.38
CA GLN A 350 -25.52 -4.88 10.44
C GLN A 350 -26.37 -3.70 9.94
N ILE A 351 -25.97 -2.47 10.24
CA ILE A 351 -26.72 -1.27 9.87
C ILE A 351 -26.48 -0.90 8.41
N LEU A 352 -25.22 -0.83 7.97
CA LEU A 352 -24.88 -0.31 6.64
C LEU A 352 -24.82 -1.39 5.55
N GLY A 353 -24.56 -2.65 5.91
CA GLY A 353 -24.40 -3.75 4.94
C GLY A 353 -23.17 -3.64 4.03
N ILE A 354 -22.34 -2.59 4.16
CA ILE A 354 -21.17 -2.32 3.31
C ILE A 354 -19.86 -2.84 3.92
N THR A 355 -18.86 -3.04 3.07
CA THR A 355 -17.67 -3.87 3.39
C THR A 355 -16.33 -3.15 3.41
N TRP A 356 -16.28 -1.81 3.32
CA TRP A 356 -14.99 -1.09 3.20
C TRP A 356 -14.07 -1.26 4.42
N PHE A 357 -14.62 -1.64 5.58
CA PHE A 357 -13.88 -1.97 6.80
C PHE A 357 -13.82 -3.49 7.09
N GLU A 358 -14.20 -4.36 6.14
CA GLU A 358 -14.25 -5.81 6.39
C GLU A 358 -12.89 -6.44 6.68
N GLU A 359 -11.82 -5.94 6.07
CA GLU A 359 -10.47 -6.42 6.37
C GLU A 359 -10.10 -6.14 7.82
N ILE A 360 -10.39 -4.92 8.29
CA ILE A 360 -10.20 -4.51 9.68
C ILE A 360 -11.08 -5.38 10.60
N ARG A 361 -12.36 -5.55 10.25
CA ARG A 361 -13.29 -6.36 11.03
C ARG A 361 -12.83 -7.82 11.15
N ARG A 362 -12.37 -8.45 10.06
CA ARG A 362 -11.84 -9.83 10.06
C ARG A 362 -10.61 -9.95 10.95
N LEU A 363 -9.67 -9.01 10.82
CA LEU A 363 -8.46 -8.97 11.64
C LEU A 363 -8.79 -8.85 13.13
N VAL A 364 -9.72 -7.96 13.49
CA VAL A 364 -10.10 -7.69 14.88
C VAL A 364 -10.95 -8.81 15.48
N CYS A 365 -11.85 -9.39 14.69
CA CYS A 365 -12.78 -10.42 15.17
C CYS A 365 -12.28 -11.86 15.05
N GLY A 366 -11.19 -12.12 14.32
CA GLY A 366 -10.48 -13.40 14.32
C GLY A 366 -11.10 -14.53 13.48
N PHE A 367 -11.65 -14.24 12.29
CA PHE A 367 -12.16 -15.27 11.36
C PHE A 367 -11.73 -15.04 9.91
#